data_AF-A0A062V7G8-F1
#
_entry.id   AF-A0A062V7G8-F1
#
_cell.length_a   1.000
_cell.length_b   1.000
_cell.length_c   1.000
_cell.angle_alpha   90.00
_cell.angle_beta   90.00
_cell.angle_gamma   90.00
#
_symmetry.space_group_name_H-M   'P 1'
#
loop_
_entity.id
_entity.type
_entity.pdbx_description
1 polymer ?
#
loop_
_entity_poly.entity_id
_entity_poly.type
_entity_poly.pdbx_seq_one_letter_code
_entity_poly.pdbx_strand_id
1 'polypeptide(L)'
;MNFRILAGAGTGLLASACSGGPQAGLDAAVIACGDTLAQNAAYVRQHVEAREEKLKVIRFASEEAMDAYNEVTDTFTVLGIDLVAMRNVIETERGLPDDTATYTFDHTTDEEATARIEAAKACAGPLLE
;
A
#
# COMPACT_ATOMS: atom_id res chain seq x y z
N MET A 1 30.21 -41.53 23.65
CA MET A 1 31.27 -40.49 23.66
C MET A 1 32.20 -40.74 22.49
N ASN A 2 32.23 -39.83 21.51
CA ASN A 2 33.32 -39.69 20.55
C ASN A 2 33.24 -38.27 19.97
N PHE A 3 34.00 -37.37 20.58
CA PHE A 3 34.26 -36.02 20.09
C PHE A 3 35.35 -36.10 19.01
N ARG A 4 35.11 -35.50 17.84
CA ARG A 4 36.17 -35.07 16.95
C ARG A 4 35.88 -33.63 16.51
N ILE A 5 36.62 -32.72 17.12
CA ILE A 5 36.76 -31.32 16.76
C ILE A 5 37.76 -31.27 15.61
N LEU A 6 37.37 -30.66 14.49
CA LEU A 6 38.27 -30.15 13.47
C LEU A 6 38.07 -28.63 13.42
N ALA A 7 38.89 -27.94 14.19
CA ALA A 7 39.16 -26.53 14.00
C ALA A 7 40.02 -26.37 12.74
N GLY A 8 39.57 -25.53 11.82
CA GLY A 8 40.32 -25.15 10.63
C GLY A 8 39.83 -23.79 10.19
N ALA A 9 40.53 -22.76 10.66
CA ALA A 9 40.33 -21.37 10.32
C ALA A 9 40.43 -21.14 8.81
N GLY A 10 39.56 -20.28 8.29
CA GLY A 10 39.54 -19.91 6.88
C GLY A 10 38.55 -18.79 6.64
N THR A 11 38.78 -17.64 7.27
CA THR A 11 38.28 -16.34 6.82
C THR A 11 38.70 -16.14 5.37
N GLY A 12 37.80 -16.50 4.46
CA GLY A 12 37.99 -16.45 3.02
C GLY A 12 37.00 -15.49 2.39
N LEU A 13 37.40 -14.22 2.36
CA LEU A 13 37.24 -13.27 1.26
C LEU A 13 35.84 -13.13 0.62
N LEU A 14 35.22 -11.99 0.98
CA LEU A 14 34.45 -11.11 0.09
C LEU A 14 34.90 -11.25 -1.37
N ALA A 15 34.15 -12.02 -2.15
CA ALA A 15 34.30 -12.10 -3.60
C ALA A 15 33.10 -11.42 -4.25
N SER A 16 33.31 -10.14 -4.56
CA SER A 16 32.71 -9.34 -5.64
C SER A 16 31.61 -10.02 -6.45
N ALA A 17 30.35 -9.62 -6.20
CA ALA A 17 29.29 -9.66 -7.19
C ALA A 17 29.02 -8.24 -7.71
N CYS A 18 29.98 -7.70 -8.46
CA CYS A 18 29.75 -6.56 -9.35
C CYS A 18 29.56 -7.09 -10.77
N SER A 19 28.33 -7.52 -11.09
CA SER A 19 27.86 -7.64 -12.48
C SER A 19 26.33 -7.61 -12.50
N GLY A 20 25.77 -6.41 -12.39
CA GLY A 20 24.38 -6.11 -12.69
C GLY A 20 24.34 -4.69 -13.24
N GLY A 21 23.56 -4.46 -14.30
CA GLY A 21 23.36 -3.14 -14.90
C GLY A 21 22.78 -2.12 -13.90
N PRO A 22 22.44 -0.90 -14.34
CA PRO A 22 22.07 0.20 -13.45
C PRO A 22 20.69 -0.01 -12.81
N GLN A 23 20.61 -0.90 -11.83
CA GLN A 23 19.63 -0.94 -10.77
C GLN A 23 20.33 -1.66 -9.60
N ALA A 24 20.98 -0.89 -8.72
CA ALA A 24 21.12 -1.35 -7.35
C ALA A 24 19.69 -1.70 -6.89
N GLY A 25 19.43 -2.97 -6.60
CA GLY A 25 18.07 -3.48 -6.40
C GLY A 25 17.30 -2.59 -5.45
N LEU A 26 16.14 -2.11 -5.90
CA LEU A 26 15.25 -1.27 -5.10
C LEU A 26 15.02 -1.93 -3.74
N ASP A 27 15.03 -1.14 -2.67
CA ASP A 27 14.81 -1.66 -1.32
C ASP A 27 13.48 -2.42 -1.27
N ALA A 28 13.50 -3.65 -0.79
CA ALA A 28 12.32 -4.49 -0.66
C ALA A 28 11.23 -3.81 0.19
N ALA A 29 11.61 -2.93 1.14
CA ALA A 29 10.67 -2.13 1.90
C ALA A 29 9.93 -1.08 1.03
N VAL A 30 10.61 -0.48 0.05
CA VAL A 30 10.01 0.48 -0.88
C VAL A 30 9.00 -0.23 -1.80
N ILE A 31 9.37 -1.40 -2.33
CA ILE A 31 8.46 -2.24 -3.14
C ILE A 31 7.22 -2.60 -2.33
N ALA A 32 7.41 -3.16 -1.13
CA ALA A 32 6.31 -3.60 -0.28
C ALA A 32 5.37 -2.46 0.12
N CYS A 33 5.91 -1.27 0.40
CA CYS A 33 5.06 -0.11 0.68
C CYS A 33 4.33 0.39 -0.58
N GLY A 34 4.98 0.39 -1.74
CA GLY A 34 4.35 0.69 -3.02
C GLY A 34 3.16 -0.21 -3.33
N ASP A 35 3.30 -1.52 -3.11
CA ASP A 35 2.22 -2.49 -3.25
C ASP A 35 1.10 -2.27 -2.22
N THR A 36 1.48 -1.93 -0.98
CA THR A 36 0.52 -1.60 0.08
C THR A 36 -0.31 -0.37 -0.26
N LEU A 37 0.31 0.68 -0.81
CA LEU A 37 -0.38 1.87 -1.27
C LEU A 37 -1.34 1.56 -2.42
N ALA A 38 -0.88 0.79 -3.42
CA ALA A 38 -1.69 0.42 -4.58
C ALA A 38 -2.92 -0.41 -4.20
N GLN A 39 -2.71 -1.49 -3.43
CA GLN A 39 -3.78 -2.38 -2.99
C GLN A 39 -4.82 -1.63 -2.14
N ASN A 40 -4.37 -0.78 -1.21
CA ASN A 40 -5.28 -0.05 -0.33
C ASN A 40 -6.00 1.10 -1.05
N ALA A 41 -5.34 1.78 -2.00
CA ALA A 41 -6.02 2.74 -2.87
C ALA A 41 -7.14 2.07 -3.69
N ALA A 42 -6.87 0.87 -4.24
CA ALA A 42 -7.87 0.10 -4.96
C ALA A 42 -9.03 -0.34 -4.06
N TYR A 43 -8.76 -0.75 -2.82
CA TYR A 43 -9.79 -1.07 -1.84
C TYR A 43 -10.68 0.14 -1.54
N VAL A 44 -10.08 1.29 -1.25
CA VAL A 44 -10.81 2.53 -0.93
C VAL A 44 -11.66 2.97 -2.12
N ARG A 45 -11.14 2.87 -3.35
CA ARG A 45 -11.92 3.14 -4.55
C ARG A 45 -13.14 2.22 -4.67
N GLN A 46 -12.95 0.91 -4.54
CA GLN A 46 -14.07 -0.04 -4.58
C GLN A 46 -15.07 0.22 -3.45
N HIS A 47 -14.60 0.67 -2.29
CA HIS A 47 -15.46 1.05 -1.17
C HIS A 47 -16.31 2.27 -1.49
N VAL A 48 -15.72 3.34 -2.05
CA VAL A 48 -16.45 4.53 -2.52
C VAL A 48 -17.50 4.13 -3.56
N GLU A 49 -17.13 3.33 -4.56
CA GLU A 49 -18.06 2.82 -5.58
C GLU A 49 -19.24 2.06 -4.95
N ALA A 50 -18.98 1.22 -3.94
CA ALA A 50 -20.03 0.51 -3.21
C ALA A 50 -20.95 1.46 -2.41
N ARG A 51 -20.39 2.55 -1.86
CA ARG A 51 -21.17 3.57 -1.16
C ARG A 51 -22.07 4.36 -2.11
N GLU A 52 -21.53 4.76 -3.26
CA GLU A 52 -22.29 5.44 -4.31
C GLU A 52 -23.40 4.55 -4.88
N GLU A 53 -23.16 3.25 -5.04
CA GLU A 53 -24.21 2.31 -5.44
C GLU A 53 -25.31 2.22 -4.38
N LYS A 54 -24.93 2.19 -3.10
CA LYS A 54 -25.88 2.16 -1.98
C LYS A 54 -26.77 3.41 -1.94
N LEU A 55 -26.25 4.58 -2.33
CA LEU A 55 -27.03 5.82 -2.45
C LEU A 55 -28.22 5.69 -3.41
N LYS A 56 -28.12 4.84 -4.42
CA LYS A 56 -29.19 4.65 -5.41
C LYS A 56 -30.42 3.92 -4.86
N VAL A 57 -30.26 3.17 -3.76
CA VAL A 57 -31.31 2.29 -3.21
C VAL A 57 -31.68 2.58 -1.77
N ILE A 58 -30.83 3.28 -1.01
CA ILE A 58 -31.10 3.63 0.38
C ILE A 58 -32.13 4.77 0.48
N ARG A 59 -32.94 4.75 1.55
CA ARG A 59 -33.76 5.88 1.96
C ARG A 59 -33.21 6.46 3.25
N PHE A 60 -32.87 7.75 3.22
CA PHE A 60 -32.42 8.46 4.40
C PHE A 60 -33.60 8.92 5.26
N ALA A 61 -33.37 9.00 6.57
CA ALA A 61 -34.37 9.48 7.52
C ALA A 61 -34.55 11.00 7.47
N SER A 62 -33.52 11.73 7.02
CA SER A 62 -33.50 13.18 6.86
C SER A 62 -32.44 13.61 5.85
N GLU A 63 -32.45 14.89 5.47
CA GLU A 63 -31.40 15.49 4.61
C GLU A 63 -30.04 15.45 5.33
N GLU A 64 -29.99 15.75 6.62
CA GLU A 64 -28.75 15.71 7.40
C GLU A 64 -28.12 14.30 7.43
N ALA A 65 -28.94 13.25 7.42
CA ALA A 65 -28.45 11.88 7.35
C ALA A 65 -27.86 11.54 5.96
N MET A 66 -28.40 12.12 4.89
CA MET A 66 -27.86 11.99 3.55
C MET A 66 -26.54 12.75 3.42
N ASP A 67 -26.50 13.99 3.92
CA ASP A 67 -25.30 14.84 3.87
C ASP A 67 -24.14 14.21 4.65
N ALA A 68 -24.39 13.68 5.84
CA ALA A 68 -23.37 12.96 6.62
C ALA A 68 -22.85 11.71 5.87
N TYR A 69 -23.72 11.02 5.13
CA TYR A 69 -23.30 9.88 4.33
C TYR A 69 -22.40 10.29 3.16
N ASN A 70 -22.76 11.38 2.47
CA ASN A 70 -22.00 11.96 1.37
C ASN A 70 -20.64 12.47 1.85
N GLU A 71 -20.58 13.19 2.97
CA GLU A 71 -19.34 13.69 3.56
C GLU A 71 -18.33 12.56 3.85
N VAL A 72 -18.80 11.44 4.40
CA VAL A 72 -17.95 10.26 4.62
C VAL A 72 -17.48 9.66 3.29
N THR A 73 -18.34 9.63 2.29
CA THR A 73 -17.99 9.11 0.95
C THR A 73 -16.92 10.00 0.29
N ASP A 74 -17.10 11.32 0.32
CA ASP A 74 -16.15 12.29 -0.19
C ASP A 74 -14.80 12.21 0.54
N THR A 75 -14.84 12.01 1.87
CA THR A 75 -13.64 11.80 2.67
C THR A 75 -12.85 10.58 2.18
N PHE A 76 -13.51 9.44 1.95
CA PHE A 76 -12.84 8.26 1.39
C PHE A 76 -12.33 8.50 -0.03
N THR A 77 -13.05 9.26 -0.86
CA THR A 77 -12.60 9.64 -2.21
C THR A 77 -11.28 10.40 -2.15
N VAL A 78 -11.20 11.46 -1.33
CA VAL A 78 -9.98 12.25 -1.16
C VAL A 78 -8.84 11.40 -0.62
N LEU A 79 -9.09 10.62 0.43
CA LEU A 79 -8.07 9.76 1.03
C LEU A 79 -7.56 8.69 0.06
N GLY A 80 -8.42 8.13 -0.78
CA GLY A 80 -8.03 7.19 -1.84
C GLY A 80 -7.11 7.85 -2.89
N ILE A 81 -7.43 9.07 -3.31
CA ILE A 81 -6.59 9.86 -4.22
C ILE A 81 -5.22 10.15 -3.58
N ASP A 82 -5.19 10.51 -2.29
CA ASP A 82 -3.95 10.76 -1.57
C ASP A 82 -3.03 9.53 -1.55
N LEU A 83 -3.57 8.32 -1.36
CA LEU A 83 -2.78 7.08 -1.42
C LEU A 83 -2.12 6.89 -2.80
N VAL A 84 -2.86 7.17 -3.88
CA VAL A 84 -2.29 7.12 -5.24
C VAL A 84 -1.21 8.18 -5.42
N ALA A 85 -1.44 9.40 -4.94
CA ALA A 85 -0.47 10.48 -5.02
C ALA A 85 0.83 10.13 -4.28
N MET A 86 0.73 9.59 -3.05
CA MET A 86 1.88 9.11 -2.28
C MET A 86 2.67 8.04 -3.02
N ARG A 87 1.97 7.07 -3.64
CA ARG A 87 2.63 6.03 -4.45
C ARG A 87 3.37 6.65 -5.64
N ASN A 88 2.76 7.60 -6.36
CA ASN A 88 3.37 8.25 -7.51
C ASN A 88 4.63 9.06 -7.14
N VAL A 89 4.65 9.67 -5.95
CA VAL A 89 5.85 10.33 -5.42
C VAL A 89 6.95 9.29 -5.17
N ILE A 90 6.64 8.19 -4.48
CA ILE A 90 7.61 7.10 -4.24
C ILE A 90 8.11 6.51 -5.56
N GLU A 91 7.23 6.34 -6.55
CA GLU A 91 7.58 5.91 -7.89
C GLU A 91 8.61 6.83 -8.55
N THR A 92 8.32 8.13 -8.57
CA THR A 92 9.18 9.15 -9.18
C THR A 92 10.53 9.27 -8.46
N GLU A 93 10.52 9.26 -7.12
CA GLU A 93 11.71 9.57 -6.32
C GLU A 93 12.60 8.35 -6.06
N ARG A 94 12.00 7.16 -5.97
CA ARG A 94 12.70 5.92 -5.61
C ARG A 94 12.79 4.93 -6.77
N GLY A 95 12.07 5.14 -7.86
CA GLY A 95 12.06 4.22 -9.01
C GLY A 95 11.23 2.97 -8.76
N LEU A 96 10.09 3.11 -8.05
CA LEU A 96 9.10 2.04 -7.92
C LEU A 96 8.66 1.58 -9.32
N PRO A 97 8.46 0.28 -9.59
CA PRO A 97 7.83 -0.14 -10.83
C PRO A 97 6.35 0.26 -10.87
N ASP A 98 5.82 0.45 -12.07
CA ASP A 98 4.38 0.61 -12.29
C ASP A 98 3.60 -0.56 -11.67
N ASP A 99 2.49 -0.24 -11.01
CA ASP A 99 1.57 -1.28 -10.54
C ASP A 99 0.64 -1.69 -11.68
N THR A 100 0.69 -2.97 -12.02
CA THR A 100 -0.15 -3.59 -13.06
C THR A 100 -1.09 -4.64 -12.48
N ALA A 101 -1.08 -4.81 -11.15
CA ALA A 101 -1.94 -5.76 -10.49
C ALA A 101 -3.41 -5.35 -10.60
N THR A 102 -4.29 -6.33 -10.67
CA THR A 102 -5.73 -6.13 -10.53
C THR A 102 -6.14 -6.57 -9.14
N TYR A 103 -6.70 -5.65 -8.36
CA TYR A 103 -7.22 -5.93 -7.04
C TYR A 103 -8.74 -6.02 -7.08
N THR A 104 -9.27 -7.06 -6.43
CA THR A 104 -10.70 -7.29 -6.28
C THR A 104 -11.00 -7.67 -4.84
N PHE A 105 -12.07 -7.10 -4.28
CA PHE A 105 -12.49 -7.37 -2.90
C PHE A 105 -13.94 -7.85 -2.88
N ASP A 106 -14.22 -8.92 -2.12
CA ASP A 106 -15.57 -9.52 -2.05
C ASP A 106 -16.58 -8.60 -1.35
N HIS A 107 -16.10 -7.81 -0.40
CA HIS A 107 -16.87 -6.82 0.34
C HIS A 107 -15.94 -5.70 0.82
N THR A 108 -16.54 -4.58 1.18
CA THR A 108 -15.83 -3.45 1.77
C THR A 108 -16.63 -2.87 2.93
N THR A 109 -15.93 -2.33 3.92
CA THR A 109 -16.50 -1.66 5.10
C THR A 109 -15.74 -0.38 5.42
N ASP A 110 -16.42 0.57 6.07
CA ASP A 110 -15.83 1.85 6.51
C ASP A 110 -14.66 1.65 7.49
N GLU A 111 -14.80 0.69 8.42
CA GLU A 111 -13.77 0.38 9.42
C GLU A 111 -12.51 -0.17 8.77
N GLU A 112 -12.66 -1.10 7.83
CA GLU A 112 -11.53 -1.66 7.10
C GLU A 112 -10.92 -0.64 6.13
N ALA A 113 -11.73 0.21 5.48
CA ALA A 113 -11.21 1.30 4.64
C ALA A 113 -10.32 2.23 5.46
N THR A 114 -10.78 2.63 6.65
CA THR A 114 -10.01 3.46 7.59
C THR A 114 -8.72 2.78 7.99
N ALA A 115 -8.77 1.52 8.43
CA ALA A 115 -7.58 0.77 8.86
C ALA A 115 -6.54 0.64 7.74
N ARG A 116 -7.00 0.40 6.50
CA ARG A 116 -6.15 0.28 5.31
C ARG A 116 -5.48 1.60 4.93
N ILE A 117 -6.20 2.72 5.02
CA ILE A 117 -5.65 4.06 4.79
C ILE A 117 -4.53 4.35 5.80
N GLU A 118 -4.78 4.09 7.08
CA GLU A 118 -3.78 4.34 8.14
C GLU A 118 -2.55 3.44 7.97
N ALA A 119 -2.73 2.16 7.64
CA ALA A 119 -1.62 1.25 7.35
C ALA A 119 -0.77 1.71 6.15
N ALA A 120 -1.42 2.18 5.08
CA ALA A 120 -0.74 2.69 3.89
C ALA A 120 0.03 3.99 4.19
N LYS A 121 -0.56 4.94 4.92
CA LYS A 121 0.11 6.16 5.35
C LYS A 121 1.31 5.88 6.26
N ALA A 122 1.17 4.93 7.19
CA ALA A 122 2.25 4.56 8.09
C ALA A 122 3.46 3.97 7.36
N CYS A 123 3.26 3.22 6.28
CA CYS A 123 4.39 2.73 5.47
C CYS A 123 5.02 3.85 4.63
N ALA A 124 4.21 4.78 4.12
CA ALA A 124 4.66 5.83 3.22
C ALA A 124 5.40 6.96 3.94
N GLY A 125 5.04 7.26 5.20
CA GLY A 125 5.60 8.37 5.98
C GLY A 125 7.14 8.44 5.92
N PRO A 126 7.88 7.39 6.33
CA PRO A 126 9.34 7.38 6.28
C PRO A 126 9.96 7.48 4.88
N LEU A 127 9.18 7.29 3.81
CA LEU A 127 9.64 7.35 2.42
C LEU A 127 9.42 8.72 1.78
N LEU A 128 8.59 9.57 2.38
CA LEU A 128 8.16 10.87 1.87
C LEU A 128 8.72 12.07 2.67
N GLU A 129 9.51 11.80 3.71
CA GLU A 129 10.31 12.78 4.46
C GLU A 129 11.67 13.06 3.79
#